data_AF-A0A258DHY3-F1
#
_entry.id   AF-A0A258DHY3-F1
#
_cell.length_a   1.000
_cell.length_b   1.000
_cell.length_c   1.000
_cell.angle_alpha   90.00
_cell.angle_beta   90.00
_cell.angle_gamma   90.00
#
_symmetry.space_group_name_H-M   'P 1'
#
loop_
_entity.id
_entity.type
_entity.pdbx_description
1 polymer ?
#
loop_
_entity_poly.entity_id
_entity_poly.type
_entity_poly.pdbx_seq_one_letter_code
_entity_poly.pdbx_strand_id
1 'polypeptide(L)'
;MKVSRRTLLGASALGTAAIAAPWVARAQSAEFTYKYANNLPVAHPMNQRAKEMADAIKAETNGRVEIQIFPSNQLGSDTDMLSQLRSGGIEFFTLSGLILSTLVPAASINGIGFAFPDYPSVWKAMDGDLGQYVRNQIAKANLVAMEKIWDNGFRQTTSSTKPIQGPEDLKGFKIRVPVSPLWTSMYKAFDSAPASINFSEVYTALQTKVVDGQENPLAIIATAKLYE
;
A
#
# COMPACT_ATOMS: atom_id res chain seq x y z
N MET A 1 -8.78 -27.68 79.71
CA MET A 1 -9.75 -28.20 78.74
C MET A 1 -9.00 -28.96 77.66
N LYS A 2 -9.30 -30.26 77.46
CA LYS A 2 -8.64 -31.11 76.47
C LYS A 2 -9.38 -30.98 75.12
N VAL A 3 -8.73 -30.38 74.12
CA VAL A 3 -9.26 -30.26 72.76
C VAL A 3 -9.11 -31.62 72.07
N SER A 4 -10.21 -32.21 71.60
CA SER A 4 -10.19 -33.50 70.88
C SER A 4 -10.24 -33.27 69.36
N ARG A 5 -9.67 -34.20 68.59
CA ARG A 5 -9.63 -34.16 67.11
C ARG A 5 -11.02 -34.08 66.45
N ARG A 6 -12.11 -34.43 67.15
CA ARG A 6 -13.51 -34.27 66.65
C ARG A 6 -14.01 -32.83 66.69
N THR A 7 -13.42 -31.97 67.52
CA THR A 7 -13.82 -30.56 67.62
C THR A 7 -13.19 -29.70 66.52
N LEU A 8 -12.14 -30.18 65.85
CA LEU A 8 -11.48 -29.53 64.71
C LEU A 8 -12.15 -29.80 63.36
N LEU A 9 -13.06 -30.77 63.26
CA LEU A 9 -13.72 -31.15 62.00
C LEU A 9 -15.12 -30.55 61.82
N GLY A 10 -15.65 -29.84 62.82
CA GLY A 10 -17.01 -29.28 62.80
C GLY A 10 -17.11 -27.77 62.63
N ALA A 11 -15.99 -27.04 62.53
CA ALA A 11 -15.98 -25.58 62.67
C ALA A 11 -15.18 -24.83 61.59
N SER A 12 -15.41 -25.15 60.31
CA SER A 12 -15.05 -24.26 59.19
C SER A 12 -15.78 -24.62 57.88
N ALA A 13 -17.07 -24.92 57.97
CA ALA A 13 -17.98 -25.05 56.81
C ALA A 13 -18.61 -23.70 56.38
N LEU A 14 -18.01 -22.56 56.71
CA LEU A 14 -18.48 -21.23 56.32
C LEU A 14 -17.27 -20.38 55.91
N GLY A 15 -16.83 -20.60 54.67
CA GLY A 15 -15.65 -19.94 54.13
C GLY A 15 -15.32 -20.44 52.73
N THR A 16 -16.32 -20.70 51.88
CA THR A 16 -16.11 -20.59 50.44
C THR A 16 -15.87 -19.12 50.13
N ALA A 17 -14.67 -18.62 50.45
CA ALA A 17 -14.07 -17.58 49.66
C ALA A 17 -14.09 -18.13 48.23
N ALA A 18 -15.04 -17.65 47.43
CA ALA A 18 -14.93 -17.74 45.99
C ALA A 18 -13.55 -17.18 45.68
N ILE A 19 -12.59 -18.07 45.45
CA ILE A 19 -11.37 -17.72 44.75
C ILE A 19 -11.92 -17.21 43.44
N ALA A 20 -12.06 -15.89 43.35
CA ALA A 20 -12.23 -15.20 42.10
C ALA A 20 -11.01 -15.63 41.30
N ALA A 21 -11.17 -16.70 40.51
CA ALA A 21 -10.23 -17.01 39.46
C ALA A 21 -10.08 -15.68 38.73
N PRO A 22 -8.86 -15.09 38.67
CA PRO A 22 -8.69 -13.88 37.91
C PRO A 22 -9.29 -14.18 36.55
N TRP A 23 -10.30 -13.40 36.17
CA TRP A 23 -10.75 -13.35 34.79
C TRP A 23 -9.50 -12.94 34.03
N VAL A 24 -8.73 -13.94 33.59
CA VAL A 24 -7.73 -13.78 32.57
C VAL A 24 -8.59 -13.36 31.40
N ALA A 25 -8.67 -12.05 31.19
CA ALA A 25 -9.12 -11.50 29.93
C ALA A 25 -8.20 -12.14 28.90
N ARG A 26 -8.64 -13.26 28.33
CA ARG A 26 -7.97 -13.86 27.17
C ARG A 26 -7.98 -12.72 26.18
N ALA A 27 -6.79 -12.21 25.84
CA ALA A 27 -6.64 -11.26 24.77
C ALA A 27 -7.42 -11.84 23.58
N GLN A 28 -8.56 -11.23 23.28
CA GLN A 28 -9.48 -11.77 22.30
C GLN A 28 -8.78 -11.60 20.97
N SER A 29 -8.32 -12.71 20.37
CA SER A 29 -7.75 -12.69 19.03
C SER A 29 -8.77 -12.10 18.08
N ALA A 30 -8.34 -11.24 17.16
CA ALA A 30 -9.24 -10.65 16.17
C ALA A 30 -10.01 -11.74 15.42
N GLU A 31 -11.29 -11.51 15.17
CA GLU A 31 -12.15 -12.41 14.38
C GLU A 31 -11.71 -12.42 12.92
N PHE A 32 -11.27 -11.24 12.43
CA PHE A 32 -10.71 -11.05 11.11
C PHE A 32 -9.34 -10.40 11.21
N THR A 33 -8.32 -11.07 10.69
CA THR A 33 -6.98 -10.51 10.51
C THR A 33 -6.72 -10.34 9.02
N TYR A 34 -6.72 -9.09 8.57
CA TYR A 34 -6.53 -8.72 7.17
C TYR A 34 -5.15 -8.14 6.92
N LYS A 35 -4.58 -8.44 5.75
CA LYS A 35 -3.30 -7.94 5.29
C LYS A 35 -3.53 -6.79 4.33
N TYR A 36 -2.89 -5.67 4.62
CA TYR A 36 -2.82 -4.51 3.76
C TYR A 36 -1.39 -4.33 3.26
N ALA A 37 -1.14 -4.73 2.01
CA ALA A 37 0.15 -4.59 1.37
C ALA A 37 0.31 -3.23 0.66
N ASN A 38 1.54 -2.72 0.59
CA ASN A 38 1.93 -1.64 -0.31
C ASN A 38 3.44 -1.62 -0.58
N ASN A 39 3.84 -0.92 -1.63
CA ASN A 39 5.24 -0.82 -2.05
C ASN A 39 6.00 0.38 -1.47
N LEU A 40 5.32 1.28 -0.76
CA LEU A 40 5.89 2.55 -0.33
C LEU A 40 6.75 2.36 0.94
N PRO A 41 7.86 3.11 1.08
CA PRO A 41 8.65 3.09 2.31
C PRO A 41 7.80 3.39 3.54
N VAL A 42 8.17 2.82 4.69
CA VAL A 42 7.48 3.04 5.99
C VAL A 42 7.28 4.53 6.30
N ALA A 43 8.27 5.37 5.95
CA ALA A 43 8.24 6.82 6.17
C ALA A 43 7.28 7.59 5.24
N HIS A 44 6.72 6.96 4.21
CA HIS A 44 5.79 7.62 3.29
C HIS A 44 4.49 8.01 4.03
N PRO A 45 3.96 9.25 3.85
CA PRO A 45 2.79 9.73 4.59
C PRO A 45 1.54 8.84 4.48
N MET A 46 1.38 8.14 3.35
CA MET A 46 0.31 7.15 3.17
C MET A 46 0.31 6.07 4.26
N ASN A 47 1.49 5.57 4.69
CA ASN A 47 1.58 4.54 5.73
C ASN A 47 1.12 5.06 7.10
N GLN A 48 1.33 6.35 7.40
CA GLN A 48 0.80 6.98 8.60
C GLN A 48 -0.75 6.98 8.58
N ARG A 49 -1.34 7.40 7.46
CA ARG A 49 -2.80 7.42 7.29
C ARG A 49 -3.40 6.01 7.28
N ALA A 50 -2.72 5.04 6.68
CA ALA A 50 -3.12 3.64 6.70
C ALA A 50 -3.11 3.07 8.14
N LYS A 51 -2.13 3.46 8.97
CA LYS A 51 -2.09 3.07 10.38
C LYS A 51 -3.25 3.67 11.16
N GLU A 52 -3.52 4.96 10.99
CA GLU A 52 -4.66 5.63 11.63
C GLU A 52 -5.99 4.97 11.24
N MET A 53 -6.16 4.62 9.95
CA MET A 53 -7.30 3.84 9.46
C MET A 53 -7.41 2.47 10.14
N ALA A 54 -6.31 1.71 10.22
CA ALA A 54 -6.29 0.39 10.84
C ALA A 54 -6.63 0.45 12.35
N ASP A 55 -6.08 1.43 13.06
CA ASP A 55 -6.35 1.66 14.49
C ASP A 55 -7.82 2.04 14.72
N ALA A 56 -8.37 2.93 13.89
CA ALA A 56 -9.78 3.34 13.96
C ALA A 56 -10.73 2.16 13.71
N ILE A 57 -10.48 1.36 12.67
CA ILE A 57 -11.28 0.16 12.36
C ILE A 57 -11.21 -0.83 13.53
N LYS A 58 -10.04 -1.04 14.12
CA LYS A 58 -9.89 -1.91 15.28
C LYS A 58 -10.70 -1.40 16.48
N ALA A 59 -10.69 -0.10 16.74
CA ALA A 59 -11.47 0.52 17.83
C ALA A 59 -12.99 0.42 17.58
N GLU A 60 -13.46 0.84 16.41
CA GLU A 60 -14.88 0.87 16.04
C GLU A 60 -15.50 -0.53 15.98
N THR A 61 -14.69 -1.55 15.67
CA THR A 61 -15.13 -2.95 15.64
C THR A 61 -14.93 -3.67 16.98
N ASN A 62 -14.55 -2.97 18.05
CA ASN A 62 -14.22 -3.56 19.36
C ASN A 62 -13.19 -4.70 19.27
N GLY A 63 -12.18 -4.54 18.42
CA GLY A 63 -11.10 -5.50 18.21
C GLY A 63 -11.44 -6.67 17.30
N ARG A 64 -12.65 -6.73 16.72
CA ARG A 64 -13.05 -7.83 15.82
C ARG A 64 -12.28 -7.82 14.51
N VAL A 65 -11.93 -6.64 13.98
CA VAL A 65 -11.15 -6.50 12.75
C VAL A 65 -9.77 -5.93 13.08
N GLU A 66 -8.72 -6.63 12.66
CA GLU A 66 -7.34 -6.17 12.73
C GLU A 66 -6.75 -6.12 11.32
N ILE A 67 -6.26 -4.94 10.92
CA ILE A 67 -5.56 -4.75 9.65
C ILE A 67 -4.06 -4.65 9.92
N GLN A 68 -3.32 -5.63 9.41
CA GLN A 68 -1.86 -5.68 9.46
C GLN A 68 -1.28 -5.04 8.20
N ILE A 69 -0.49 -3.98 8.36
CA ILE A 69 0.07 -3.22 7.25
C ILE A 69 1.46 -3.75 6.93
N PHE A 70 1.68 -4.09 5.65
CA PHE A 70 2.94 -4.62 5.11
C PHE A 70 3.49 -3.64 4.05
N PRO A 71 4.25 -2.62 4.47
CA PRO A 71 4.84 -1.62 3.57
C PRO A 71 6.10 -2.16 2.88
N SER A 72 6.75 -1.33 2.06
CA SER A 72 8.08 -1.60 1.49
C SER A 72 8.20 -2.94 0.76
N ASN A 73 7.15 -3.42 0.08
CA ASN A 73 7.16 -4.69 -0.65
C ASN A 73 7.47 -5.92 0.24
N GLN A 74 7.12 -5.87 1.54
CA GLN A 74 7.35 -6.98 2.48
C GLN A 74 6.69 -8.29 2.05
N LEU A 75 5.61 -8.22 1.26
CA LEU A 75 4.88 -9.39 0.76
C LEU A 75 5.20 -9.72 -0.72
N GLY A 76 6.27 -9.16 -1.28
CA GLY A 76 6.69 -9.40 -2.67
C GLY A 76 6.59 -8.14 -3.54
N SER A 77 6.89 -8.29 -4.83
CA SER A 77 6.84 -7.19 -5.80
C SER A 77 5.41 -6.71 -6.09
N ASP A 78 5.26 -5.57 -6.76
CA ASP A 78 3.94 -5.06 -7.17
C ASP A 78 3.12 -6.09 -7.96
N THR A 79 3.78 -6.85 -8.84
CA THR A 79 3.16 -7.92 -9.64
C THR A 79 2.78 -9.14 -8.81
N ASP A 80 3.57 -9.48 -7.80
CA ASP A 80 3.28 -10.60 -6.88
C ASP A 80 2.11 -10.25 -5.97
N MET A 81 2.11 -9.04 -5.40
CA MET A 81 1.04 -8.55 -4.53
C MET A 81 -0.28 -8.40 -5.30
N LEU A 82 -0.26 -7.95 -6.56
CA LEU A 82 -1.46 -7.93 -7.40
C LEU A 82 -2.01 -9.35 -7.65
N SER A 83 -1.12 -10.32 -7.84
CA SER A 83 -1.52 -11.72 -7.99
C SER A 83 -2.10 -12.29 -6.70
N GLN A 84 -1.51 -11.97 -5.55
CA GLN A 84 -2.00 -12.34 -4.22
C GLN A 84 -3.37 -11.72 -3.92
N LEU A 85 -3.60 -10.45 -4.28
CA LEU A 85 -4.90 -9.81 -4.10
C LEU A 85 -5.99 -10.60 -4.84
N ARG A 86 -5.70 -11.04 -6.07
CA ARG A 86 -6.65 -11.80 -6.90
C ARG A 86 -6.87 -13.22 -6.43
N SER A 87 -5.87 -13.84 -5.79
CA SER A 87 -5.99 -15.19 -5.22
C SER A 87 -6.51 -15.20 -3.78
N GLY A 88 -6.71 -14.03 -3.16
CA GLY A 88 -7.12 -13.91 -1.76
C GLY A 88 -6.00 -14.13 -0.75
N GLY A 89 -4.73 -14.00 -1.15
CA GLY A 89 -3.57 -14.07 -0.24
C GLY A 89 -3.35 -12.80 0.59
N ILE A 90 -3.87 -11.67 0.10
CA ILE A 90 -3.96 -10.37 0.80
C ILE A 90 -5.33 -9.74 0.53
N GLU A 91 -5.87 -9.00 1.51
CA GLU A 91 -7.19 -8.39 1.40
C GLU A 91 -7.15 -6.98 0.81
N PHE A 92 -6.11 -6.20 1.14
CA PHE A 92 -5.95 -4.84 0.64
C PHE A 92 -4.60 -4.64 -0.01
N PHE A 93 -4.58 -3.91 -1.12
CA PHE A 93 -3.36 -3.52 -1.80
C PHE A 93 -3.48 -2.09 -2.33
N THR A 94 -2.56 -1.21 -1.92
CA THR A 94 -2.41 0.09 -2.57
C THR A 94 -1.44 -0.02 -3.73
N LEU A 95 -2.00 0.08 -4.94
CA LEU A 95 -1.28 -0.06 -6.20
C LEU A 95 -1.56 1.15 -7.10
N SER A 96 -0.54 1.62 -7.82
CA SER A 96 -0.73 2.64 -8.86
C SER A 96 -1.62 2.13 -10.00
N GLY A 97 -2.58 2.95 -10.44
CA GLY A 97 -3.40 2.67 -11.62
C GLY A 97 -2.57 2.37 -12.88
N LEU A 98 -1.36 2.94 -12.96
CA LEU A 98 -0.38 2.65 -14.02
C LEU A 98 0.00 1.17 -14.09
N ILE A 99 0.19 0.51 -12.94
CA ILE A 99 0.56 -0.91 -12.87
C ILE A 99 -0.69 -1.78 -12.99
N LEU A 100 -1.79 -1.38 -12.35
CA LEU A 100 -3.08 -2.06 -12.47
C LEU A 100 -3.56 -2.14 -13.93
N SER A 101 -3.12 -1.23 -14.80
CA SER A 101 -3.45 -1.24 -16.23
C SER A 101 -2.98 -2.47 -17.01
N THR A 102 -2.08 -3.27 -16.45
CA THR A 102 -1.74 -4.62 -16.97
C THR A 102 -2.93 -5.59 -16.92
N LEU A 103 -3.87 -5.36 -16.01
CA LEU A 103 -5.11 -6.13 -15.84
C LEU A 103 -6.34 -5.33 -16.29
N VAL A 104 -6.40 -4.05 -15.93
CA VAL A 104 -7.55 -3.16 -16.17
C VAL A 104 -7.06 -1.93 -16.95
N PRO A 105 -7.01 -1.96 -18.30
CA PRO A 105 -6.37 -0.90 -19.09
C PRO A 105 -6.82 0.53 -18.77
N ALA A 106 -8.11 0.72 -18.44
CA ALA A 106 -8.67 2.02 -18.06
C ALA A 106 -8.07 2.62 -16.77
N ALA A 107 -7.44 1.81 -15.90
CA ALA A 107 -6.91 2.27 -14.62
C ALA A 107 -5.72 3.25 -14.76
N SER A 108 -5.05 3.28 -15.91
CA SER A 108 -3.92 4.21 -16.16
C SER A 108 -4.35 5.58 -16.68
N ILE A 109 -5.66 5.86 -16.82
CA ILE A 109 -6.15 7.12 -17.39
C ILE A 109 -5.69 8.36 -16.61
N ASN A 110 -5.46 8.22 -15.30
CA ASN A 110 -4.92 9.28 -14.46
C ASN A 110 -3.42 9.57 -14.69
N GLY A 111 -2.73 8.70 -15.43
CA GLY A 111 -1.32 8.82 -15.78
C GLY A 111 -1.08 9.34 -17.20
N ILE A 112 -2.11 9.79 -17.92
CA ILE A 112 -1.92 10.38 -19.24
C ILE A 112 -1.14 11.69 -19.09
N GLY A 113 0.00 11.79 -19.78
CA GLY A 113 0.90 12.93 -19.71
C GLY A 113 0.17 14.24 -19.98
N PHE A 114 0.35 15.21 -19.08
CA PHE A 114 -0.20 16.57 -19.15
C PHE A 114 -1.74 16.68 -19.20
N ALA A 115 -2.49 15.59 -18.98
CA ALA A 115 -3.96 15.63 -18.98
C ALA A 115 -4.55 16.40 -17.79
N PHE A 116 -3.82 16.51 -16.69
CA PHE A 116 -4.24 17.21 -15.47
C PHE A 116 -3.27 18.35 -15.15
N PRO A 117 -3.76 19.61 -15.05
CA PRO A 117 -2.89 20.75 -14.75
C PRO A 117 -2.61 20.92 -13.25
N ASP A 118 -3.50 20.41 -12.39
CA ASP A 118 -3.44 20.62 -10.93
C ASP A 118 -4.22 19.55 -10.16
N TYR A 119 -4.04 19.51 -8.84
CA TYR A 119 -4.74 18.57 -7.95
C TYR A 119 -6.26 18.75 -7.92
N PRO A 120 -6.84 19.96 -7.87
CA PRO A 120 -8.29 20.14 -7.94
C PRO A 120 -8.91 19.49 -9.17
N SER A 121 -8.24 19.57 -10.33
CA SER A 121 -8.68 18.92 -11.57
C SER A 121 -8.62 17.40 -11.45
N VAL A 122 -7.55 16.85 -10.86
CA VAL A 122 -7.42 15.41 -10.59
C VAL A 122 -8.55 14.91 -9.69
N TRP A 123 -8.76 15.56 -8.53
CA TRP A 123 -9.75 15.12 -7.55
C TRP A 123 -11.16 15.21 -8.13
N LYS A 124 -11.52 16.31 -8.80
CA LYS A 124 -12.83 16.43 -9.45
C LYS A 124 -13.08 15.30 -10.45
N ALA A 125 -12.07 14.91 -11.22
CA ALA A 125 -12.20 13.85 -12.22
C ALA A 125 -12.27 12.45 -11.56
N MET A 126 -11.36 12.15 -10.63
CA MET A 126 -11.23 10.83 -10.01
C MET A 126 -12.28 10.54 -8.92
N ASP A 127 -12.84 11.58 -8.31
CA ASP A 127 -13.99 11.43 -7.40
C ASP A 127 -15.32 11.45 -8.18
N GLY A 128 -15.35 12.05 -9.37
CA GLY A 128 -16.51 12.14 -10.24
C GLY A 128 -16.68 10.98 -11.24
N ASP A 129 -17.34 11.28 -12.36
CA ASP A 129 -17.76 10.29 -13.38
C ASP A 129 -16.60 9.52 -14.00
N LEU A 130 -15.45 10.16 -14.22
CA LEU A 130 -14.26 9.49 -14.76
C LEU A 130 -13.76 8.43 -13.76
N GLY A 131 -13.64 8.79 -12.50
CA GLY A 131 -13.31 7.84 -11.44
C GLY A 131 -14.32 6.71 -11.31
N GLN A 132 -15.62 7.02 -11.42
CA GLN A 132 -16.67 6.01 -11.38
C GLN A 132 -16.54 5.03 -12.55
N TYR A 133 -16.25 5.52 -13.75
CA TYR A 133 -15.96 4.69 -14.90
C TYR A 133 -14.77 3.76 -14.63
N VAL A 134 -13.67 4.28 -14.08
CA VAL A 134 -12.49 3.46 -13.73
C VAL A 134 -12.84 2.39 -12.69
N ARG A 135 -13.54 2.75 -11.60
CA ARG A 135 -13.99 1.80 -10.57
C ARG A 135 -14.88 0.70 -11.16
N ASN A 136 -15.79 1.05 -12.08
CA ASN A 136 -16.63 0.07 -12.79
C ASN A 136 -15.80 -0.88 -13.66
N GLN A 137 -14.70 -0.43 -14.29
CA GLN A 137 -13.81 -1.33 -15.03
C GLN A 137 -13.01 -2.23 -14.08
N ILE A 138 -12.58 -1.72 -12.92
CA ILE A 138 -11.89 -2.51 -11.90
C ILE A 138 -12.82 -3.61 -11.36
N ALA A 139 -14.09 -3.30 -11.12
CA ALA A 139 -15.10 -4.27 -10.65
C ALA A 139 -15.26 -5.46 -11.61
N LYS A 140 -15.15 -5.25 -12.93
CA LYS A 140 -15.21 -6.34 -13.92
C LYS A 140 -14.04 -7.32 -13.82
N ALA A 141 -12.95 -6.93 -13.16
CA ALA A 141 -11.81 -7.81 -12.87
C ALA A 141 -11.93 -8.51 -11.50
N ASN A 142 -13.11 -8.50 -10.88
CA ASN A 142 -13.39 -9.03 -9.54
C ASN A 142 -12.53 -8.37 -8.44
N LEU A 143 -12.26 -7.08 -8.60
CA LEU A 143 -11.55 -6.27 -7.62
C LEU A 143 -12.46 -5.16 -7.11
N VAL A 144 -12.34 -4.82 -5.83
CA VAL A 144 -13.08 -3.70 -5.22
C VAL A 144 -12.13 -2.52 -5.09
N ALA A 145 -12.45 -1.42 -5.79
CA ALA A 145 -11.78 -0.14 -5.63
C ALA A 145 -12.56 0.74 -4.66
N MET A 146 -11.85 1.37 -3.72
CA MET A 146 -12.45 2.35 -2.80
C MET A 146 -12.89 3.59 -3.56
N GLU A 147 -13.96 4.24 -3.08
CA GLU A 147 -14.53 5.43 -3.74
C GLU A 147 -13.52 6.58 -3.77
N LYS A 148 -12.89 6.86 -2.63
CA LYS A 148 -11.79 7.82 -2.47
C LYS A 148 -10.48 7.07 -2.37
N ILE A 149 -9.52 7.45 -3.22
CA ILE A 149 -8.21 6.80 -3.32
C ILE A 149 -7.11 7.70 -2.74
N TRP A 150 -6.01 7.08 -2.32
CA TRP A 150 -4.83 7.81 -1.88
C TRP A 150 -4.21 8.59 -3.04
N ASP A 151 -3.81 9.85 -2.77
CA ASP A 151 -2.98 10.59 -3.70
C ASP A 151 -1.56 10.00 -3.75
N ASN A 152 -1.04 9.85 -4.95
CA ASN A 152 0.35 9.46 -5.20
C ASN A 152 1.19 10.73 -5.47
N GLY A 153 0.64 11.68 -6.22
CA GLY A 153 1.26 12.95 -6.57
C GLY A 153 1.68 13.08 -8.04
N PHE A 154 1.93 14.33 -8.45
CA PHE A 154 2.52 14.64 -9.77
C PHE A 154 3.97 14.14 -9.87
N ARG A 155 4.29 13.54 -11.01
CA ARG A 155 5.53 12.79 -11.21
C ARG A 155 6.62 13.69 -11.81
N GLN A 156 7.83 13.54 -11.30
CA GLN A 156 9.03 14.26 -11.73
C GLN A 156 10.02 13.27 -12.33
N THR A 157 10.67 13.63 -13.44
CA THR A 157 11.78 12.84 -13.99
C THR A 157 13.08 13.24 -13.30
N THR A 158 13.83 12.27 -12.80
CA THR A 158 15.19 12.48 -12.28
C THR A 158 16.21 11.75 -13.14
N SER A 159 17.42 12.27 -13.14
CA SER A 159 18.52 11.79 -13.97
C SER A 159 19.83 11.88 -13.19
N SER A 160 20.66 10.85 -13.28
CA SER A 160 22.00 10.81 -12.68
C SER A 160 23.11 11.24 -13.66
N THR A 161 22.77 11.43 -14.94
CA THR A 161 23.77 11.65 -16.01
C THR A 161 23.74 13.04 -16.61
N LYS A 162 22.55 13.64 -16.77
CA LYS A 162 22.37 14.97 -17.36
C LYS A 162 21.03 15.62 -16.95
N PRO A 163 20.92 16.95 -16.92
CA PRO A 163 19.62 17.61 -16.81
C PRO A 163 18.66 17.20 -17.92
N ILE A 164 17.37 17.09 -17.61
CA ILE A 164 16.29 16.86 -18.59
C ILE A 164 15.47 18.15 -18.65
N GLN A 165 15.67 18.95 -19.68
CA GLN A 165 14.98 20.24 -19.87
C GLN A 165 13.89 20.17 -20.94
N GLY A 166 13.96 19.17 -21.81
CA GLY A 166 12.93 18.94 -22.83
C GLY A 166 12.94 17.51 -23.38
N PRO A 167 12.02 17.20 -24.31
CA PRO A 167 11.90 15.86 -24.90
C PRO A 167 13.15 15.42 -25.65
N GLU A 168 13.94 16.35 -26.20
CA GLU A 168 15.21 16.04 -26.86
C GLU A 168 16.24 15.39 -25.92
N ASP A 169 16.22 15.74 -24.64
CA ASP A 169 17.13 15.15 -23.65
C ASP A 169 16.76 13.70 -23.31
N LEU A 170 15.53 13.27 -23.64
CA LEU A 170 15.05 11.91 -23.41
C LEU A 170 15.48 10.91 -24.50
N LYS A 171 16.00 11.38 -25.63
CA LYS A 171 16.46 10.50 -26.71
C LYS A 171 17.61 9.60 -26.25
N GLY A 172 17.43 8.29 -26.38
CA GLY A 172 18.35 7.26 -25.92
C GLY A 172 18.50 7.16 -24.39
N PHE A 173 17.78 7.96 -23.62
CA PHE A 173 17.89 7.99 -22.16
C PHE A 173 17.36 6.69 -21.56
N LYS A 174 18.18 6.00 -20.76
CA LYS A 174 17.76 4.76 -20.10
C LYS A 174 16.96 5.11 -18.86
N ILE A 175 15.65 5.03 -18.95
CA ILE A 175 14.77 5.41 -17.84
C ILE A 175 14.05 4.19 -17.27
N ARG A 176 14.08 4.04 -15.95
CA ARG A 176 13.18 3.11 -15.29
C ARG A 176 11.77 3.66 -15.31
N VAL A 177 10.82 2.82 -15.71
CA VAL A 177 9.38 3.04 -15.53
C VAL A 177 8.77 1.89 -14.73
N PRO A 178 7.63 2.11 -14.03
CA PRO A 178 6.83 1.01 -13.49
C PRO A 178 6.44 0.02 -14.59
N VAL A 179 6.05 -1.20 -14.20
CA VAL A 179 5.50 -2.21 -15.14
C VAL A 179 4.14 -1.73 -15.64
N SER A 180 4.16 -0.88 -16.66
CA SER A 180 3.02 -0.13 -17.17
C SER A 180 3.13 0.01 -18.69
N PRO A 181 2.16 -0.52 -19.45
CA PRO A 181 2.13 -0.34 -20.90
C PRO A 181 2.07 1.14 -21.33
N LEU A 182 1.29 1.96 -20.62
CA LEU A 182 1.12 3.39 -20.93
C LEU A 182 2.46 4.14 -20.86
N TRP A 183 3.18 4.00 -19.76
CA TRP A 183 4.48 4.68 -19.58
C TRP A 183 5.59 4.12 -20.43
N THR A 184 5.62 2.81 -20.64
CA THR A 184 6.55 2.22 -21.61
C THR A 184 6.32 2.81 -23.01
N SER A 185 5.06 2.98 -23.41
CA SER A 185 4.70 3.59 -24.69
C SER A 185 5.10 5.07 -24.76
N MET A 186 4.83 5.87 -23.71
CA MET A 186 5.18 7.29 -23.70
C MET A 186 6.68 7.50 -23.86
N TYR A 187 7.50 6.84 -23.04
CA TYR A 187 8.95 7.04 -23.10
C TYR A 187 9.57 6.49 -24.40
N LYS A 188 8.99 5.43 -24.99
CA LYS A 188 9.35 5.03 -26.36
C LYS A 188 9.01 6.10 -27.39
N ALA A 189 7.89 6.79 -27.24
CA ALA A 189 7.51 7.90 -28.13
C ALA A 189 8.41 9.13 -27.99
N PHE A 190 9.17 9.25 -26.89
CA PHE A 190 10.25 10.22 -26.72
C PHE A 190 11.62 9.71 -27.19
N ASP A 191 11.66 8.59 -27.92
CA ASP A 191 12.87 7.88 -28.34
C ASP A 191 13.80 7.50 -27.17
N SER A 192 13.28 7.36 -25.95
CA SER A 192 14.02 6.85 -24.79
C SER A 192 14.20 5.33 -24.85
N ALA A 193 15.01 4.81 -23.94
CA ALA A 193 15.17 3.38 -23.68
C ALA A 193 14.53 2.98 -22.33
N PRO A 194 13.18 2.90 -22.23
CA PRO A 194 12.54 2.57 -20.97
C PRO A 194 12.75 1.12 -20.55
N ALA A 195 13.07 0.90 -19.27
CA ALA A 195 13.11 -0.40 -18.64
C ALA A 195 11.97 -0.53 -17.60
N SER A 196 11.13 -1.55 -17.76
CA SER A 196 10.09 -1.89 -16.78
C SER A 196 10.72 -2.63 -15.60
N ILE A 197 10.81 -1.98 -14.44
CA ILE A 197 11.44 -2.52 -13.23
C ILE A 197 10.49 -2.28 -12.06
N ASN A 198 10.29 -3.29 -11.20
CA ASN A 198 9.44 -3.16 -10.00
C ASN A 198 10.01 -2.13 -9.02
N PHE A 199 9.14 -1.51 -8.21
CA PHE A 199 9.57 -0.42 -7.33
C PHE A 199 10.67 -0.82 -6.34
N SER A 200 10.62 -2.05 -5.82
CA SER A 200 11.62 -2.64 -4.93
C SER A 200 13.04 -2.68 -5.51
N GLU A 201 13.19 -2.67 -6.83
CA GLU A 201 14.46 -2.81 -7.54
C GLU A 201 15.01 -1.48 -8.06
N VAL A 202 14.26 -0.38 -7.92
CA VAL A 202 14.60 0.91 -8.53
C VAL A 202 15.88 1.49 -7.97
N TYR A 203 16.04 1.48 -6.64
CA TYR A 203 17.23 2.02 -6.00
C TYR A 203 18.48 1.31 -6.50
N THR A 204 18.47 -0.03 -6.51
CA THR A 204 19.59 -0.84 -7.00
C THR A 204 19.82 -0.62 -8.49
N ALA A 205 18.77 -0.52 -9.31
CA ALA A 205 18.90 -0.27 -10.74
C ALA A 205 19.55 1.09 -11.06
N LEU A 206 19.27 2.13 -10.26
CA LEU A 206 19.94 3.43 -10.34
C LEU A 206 21.39 3.33 -9.84
N GLN A 207 21.60 2.75 -8.66
CA GLN A 207 22.92 2.61 -8.03
C GLN A 207 23.91 1.85 -8.91
N THR A 208 23.44 0.79 -9.57
CA THR A 208 24.25 -0.06 -10.47
C THR A 208 24.26 0.44 -11.91
N LYS A 209 23.61 1.56 -12.21
CA LYS A 209 23.54 2.18 -13.54
C LYS A 209 22.96 1.27 -14.63
N VAL A 210 22.04 0.38 -14.25
CA VAL A 210 21.18 -0.35 -15.21
C VAL A 210 20.30 0.65 -15.96
N VAL A 211 19.84 1.69 -15.25
CA VAL A 211 19.16 2.86 -15.80
C VAL A 211 19.84 4.15 -15.35
N ASP A 212 19.69 5.20 -16.14
CA ASP A 212 20.25 6.53 -15.90
C ASP A 212 19.29 7.43 -15.11
N GLY A 213 18.02 7.06 -15.01
CA GLY A 213 17.01 7.84 -14.30
C GLY A 213 15.71 7.10 -14.06
N GLN A 214 14.78 7.82 -13.43
CA GLN A 214 13.46 7.32 -13.10
C GLN A 214 12.45 8.47 -13.09
N GLU A 215 11.18 8.14 -12.89
CA GLU A 215 10.12 9.10 -12.71
C GLU A 215 9.26 8.73 -11.49
N ASN A 216 8.98 9.68 -10.61
CA ASN A 216 8.11 9.51 -9.44
C ASN A 216 7.70 10.85 -8.81
N PRO A 217 6.68 10.88 -7.95
CA PRO A 217 6.36 12.03 -7.12
C PRO A 217 7.48 12.34 -6.13
N LEU A 218 7.59 13.61 -5.74
CA LEU A 218 8.63 14.09 -4.83
C LEU A 218 8.63 13.35 -3.49
N ALA A 219 7.45 13.02 -2.95
CA ALA A 219 7.34 12.25 -1.72
C ALA A 219 8.01 10.88 -1.84
N ILE A 220 7.81 10.18 -2.96
CA ILE A 220 8.44 8.88 -3.23
C ILE A 220 9.95 9.06 -3.45
N ILE A 221 10.38 10.04 -4.26
CA ILE A 221 11.81 10.33 -4.49
C ILE A 221 12.54 10.55 -3.16
N ALA A 222 11.96 11.35 -2.26
CA ALA A 222 12.55 11.64 -0.96
C ALA A 222 12.55 10.42 -0.04
N THR A 223 11.39 9.79 0.17
CA THR A 223 11.24 8.67 1.13
C THR A 223 11.95 7.40 0.72
N ALA A 224 12.11 7.16 -0.58
CA ALA A 224 12.88 6.05 -1.13
C ALA A 224 14.33 6.42 -1.48
N LYS A 225 14.75 7.65 -1.15
CA LYS A 225 16.13 8.13 -1.31
C LYS A 225 16.66 8.02 -2.75
N LEU A 226 15.79 8.23 -3.74
CA LEU A 226 16.15 8.13 -5.16
C LEU A 226 17.02 9.31 -5.65
N TYR A 227 17.38 10.21 -4.74
CA TYR A 227 18.28 11.35 -4.96
C TYR A 227 19.73 11.06 -4.53
N GLU A 228 19.98 9.96 -3.80
CA GLU A 228 21.32 9.50 -3.39
C GLU A 228 22.05 8.83 -4.57
#